data_AF-A0A7J3HBL0-F1
#
_entry.id   AF-A0A7J3HBL0-F1
#
_cell.length_a   1.000
_cell.length_b   1.000
_cell.length_c   1.000
_cell.angle_alpha   90.00
_cell.angle_beta   90.00
_cell.angle_gamma   90.00
#
_symmetry.space_group_name_H-M   'P 1'
#
loop_
_entity.id
_entity.type
_entity.pdbx_description
1 polymer ?
#
loop_
_entity_poly.entity_id
_entity_poly.type
_entity_poly.pdbx_seq_one_letter_code
_entity_poly.pdbx_strand_id
1 'polypeptide(L)'
;MEKVNTFKDVRKKPKIIYEDEEIMVMKAPSDEELEEIVLSIIESRGRPLTWKELRKELSGLVGEDRLRKTLLKLIDKDLVVEMIDGTFGLKDMEATYIPRKIKKRVRPLSPKKFRVKWGPLIEARGSISAAIQYLKEARSKKLSSTAVN
;
A
#
# COMPACT_ATOMS: atom_id res chain seq x y z
N MET A 1 -3.47 -14.16 32.92
CA MET A 1 -3.80 -13.05 32.01
C MET A 1 -3.57 -13.53 30.58
N GLU A 2 -4.66 -13.86 29.90
CA GLU A 2 -4.70 -14.33 28.52
C GLU A 2 -4.20 -13.27 27.52
N LYS A 3 -3.46 -13.72 26.50
CA LYS A 3 -3.45 -13.06 25.19
C LYS A 3 -3.83 -14.11 24.15
N VAL A 4 -5.12 -14.21 23.88
CA VAL A 4 -5.66 -15.06 22.81
C VAL A 4 -5.43 -14.35 21.48
N ASN A 5 -4.35 -14.67 20.78
CA ASN A 5 -4.15 -14.28 19.39
C ASN A 5 -5.10 -15.09 18.52
N THR A 6 -6.24 -14.51 18.17
CA THR A 6 -7.20 -15.11 17.23
C THR A 6 -7.04 -14.45 15.86
N PHE A 7 -6.01 -14.84 15.10
CA PHE A 7 -6.00 -14.60 13.66
C PHE A 7 -7.04 -15.55 13.04
N LYS A 8 -8.27 -15.07 12.96
CA LYS A 8 -9.39 -15.79 12.36
C LYS A 8 -9.21 -15.78 10.85
N ASP A 9 -9.03 -16.97 10.31
CA ASP A 9 -8.95 -17.38 8.91
C ASP A 9 -9.75 -16.47 7.93
N VAL A 10 -9.05 -15.67 7.13
CA VAL A 10 -9.61 -14.72 6.13
C VAL A 10 -10.03 -15.44 4.83
N ARG A 11 -10.18 -16.77 4.84
CA ARG A 11 -10.65 -17.55 3.67
C ARG A 11 -12.16 -17.55 3.46
N LYS A 12 -12.88 -16.48 3.82
CA LYS A 12 -14.31 -16.34 3.44
C LYS A 12 -14.41 -15.83 2.00
N LYS A 13 -14.43 -16.77 1.05
CA LYS A 13 -14.93 -16.54 -0.30
C LYS A 13 -16.36 -15.97 -0.22
N PRO A 14 -16.75 -15.03 -1.11
CA PRO A 14 -18.11 -14.50 -1.14
C PRO A 14 -19.14 -15.61 -1.31
N LYS A 15 -20.29 -15.48 -0.63
CA LYS A 15 -21.39 -16.46 -0.64
C LYS A 15 -22.04 -16.45 -2.03
N ILE A 16 -21.88 -17.56 -2.77
CA ILE A 16 -22.43 -17.78 -4.11
C ILE A 16 -23.96 -17.83 -4.01
N ILE A 17 -24.67 -17.01 -4.80
CA ILE A 17 -26.14 -16.88 -4.72
C ILE A 17 -26.87 -17.58 -5.88
N TYR A 18 -26.20 -17.91 -6.99
CA TYR A 18 -26.75 -18.80 -8.03
C TYR A 18 -25.62 -19.28 -8.97
N GLU A 19 -25.62 -20.55 -9.37
CA GLU A 19 -24.79 -21.09 -10.46
C GLU A 19 -25.74 -21.47 -11.61
N ASP A 20 -25.74 -20.65 -12.66
CA ASP A 20 -26.15 -21.04 -14.01
C ASP A 20 -25.05 -20.55 -14.96
N GLU A 21 -24.74 -21.36 -15.96
CA GLU A 21 -23.50 -21.35 -16.74
C GLU A 21 -23.16 -19.95 -17.31
N GLU A 22 -21.93 -19.48 -17.01
CA GLU A 22 -21.23 -18.28 -17.53
C GLU A 22 -21.34 -16.90 -16.82
N ILE A 23 -22.03 -16.74 -15.68
CA ILE A 23 -21.94 -15.48 -14.90
C ILE A 23 -21.85 -15.71 -13.38
N MET A 24 -20.67 -15.53 -12.78
CA MET A 24 -20.52 -15.47 -11.32
C MET A 24 -20.97 -14.11 -10.78
N VAL A 25 -22.17 -14.04 -10.21
CA VAL A 25 -22.66 -12.85 -9.48
C VAL A 25 -22.12 -12.88 -8.05
N MET A 26 -21.09 -12.07 -7.80
CA MET A 26 -20.58 -11.84 -6.45
C MET A 26 -21.15 -10.55 -5.89
N LYS A 27 -21.56 -10.57 -4.61
CA LYS A 27 -21.89 -9.33 -3.90
C LYS A 27 -20.62 -8.48 -3.81
N ALA A 28 -20.71 -7.22 -4.23
CA ALA A 28 -19.62 -6.27 -4.06
C ALA A 28 -19.28 -6.08 -2.57
N PRO A 29 -18.00 -5.94 -2.20
CA PRO A 29 -17.63 -5.72 -0.81
C PRO A 29 -18.20 -4.38 -0.32
N SER A 30 -18.58 -4.35 0.96
CA SER A 30 -18.83 -3.13 1.73
C SER A 30 -17.56 -2.27 1.80
N ASP A 31 -17.69 -1.04 2.29
CA ASP A 31 -16.54 -0.14 2.41
C ASP A 31 -15.55 -0.66 3.46
N GLU A 32 -16.05 -1.23 4.56
CA GLU A 32 -15.26 -1.84 5.63
C GLU A 32 -14.51 -3.08 5.12
N GLU A 33 -15.20 -3.99 4.42
CA GLU A 33 -14.56 -5.16 3.80
C GLU A 33 -13.51 -4.75 2.77
N LEU A 34 -13.74 -3.67 2.01
CA LEU A 34 -12.77 -3.18 1.04
C LEU A 34 -11.51 -2.62 1.71
N GLU A 35 -11.64 -1.93 2.85
CA GLU A 35 -10.49 -1.50 3.65
C GLU A 35 -9.64 -2.71 4.08
N GLU A 36 -10.27 -3.76 4.63
CA GLU A 36 -9.60 -4.98 5.05
C GLU A 36 -8.92 -5.72 3.90
N ILE A 37 -9.59 -5.83 2.75
CA ILE A 37 -9.03 -6.45 1.54
C ILE A 37 -7.79 -5.68 1.06
N VAL A 38 -7.84 -4.34 1.01
CA VAL A 38 -6.68 -3.53 0.59
C VAL A 38 -5.48 -3.75 1.51
N LEU A 39 -5.69 -3.73 2.83
CA LEU A 39 -4.64 -3.98 3.81
C LEU A 39 -4.04 -5.39 3.64
N SER A 40 -4.90 -6.40 3.49
CA SER A 40 -4.49 -7.80 3.29
C SER A 40 -3.69 -8.01 2.01
N ILE A 41 -4.04 -7.31 0.93
CA ILE A 41 -3.30 -7.36 -0.34
C ILE A 41 -1.89 -6.77 -0.17
N ILE A 42 -1.74 -5.65 0.53
CA ILE A 42 -0.43 -5.03 0.76
C ILE A 42 0.41 -5.91 1.69
N GLU A 43 -0.18 -6.41 2.77
CA GLU A 43 0.47 -7.30 3.75
C GLU A 43 0.97 -8.58 3.10
N SER A 44 0.09 -9.29 2.37
CA SER A 44 0.43 -10.55 1.70
C SER A 44 1.53 -10.40 0.64
N ARG A 45 1.68 -9.22 0.03
CA ARG A 45 2.80 -8.95 -0.87
C ARG A 45 4.12 -8.74 -0.12
N GLY A 46 4.07 -8.35 1.15
CA GLY A 46 5.25 -8.02 1.96
C GLY A 46 6.00 -6.78 1.47
N ARG A 47 5.39 -5.94 0.63
CA ARG A 47 6.01 -4.72 0.08
C ARG A 47 4.98 -3.69 -0.36
N PRO A 48 5.37 -2.42 -0.46
CA PRO A 48 4.53 -1.40 -1.08
C PRO A 48 4.16 -1.71 -2.53
N LEU A 49 2.91 -1.39 -2.88
CA LEU A 49 2.29 -1.65 -4.17
C LEU A 49 2.00 -0.36 -4.93
N THR A 50 2.14 -0.39 -6.25
CA THR A 50 1.71 0.72 -7.10
C THR A 50 0.18 0.76 -7.24
N TRP A 51 -0.38 1.92 -7.61
CA TRP A 51 -1.78 2.05 -8.00
C TRP A 51 -2.20 1.00 -9.03
N LYS A 52 -1.36 0.76 -10.05
CA LYS A 52 -1.63 -0.22 -11.11
C LYS A 52 -1.70 -1.65 -10.57
N GLU A 53 -0.85 -2.00 -9.61
CA GLU A 53 -0.89 -3.32 -8.95
C GLU A 53 -2.16 -3.47 -8.13
N LEU A 54 -2.49 -2.51 -7.25
CA LEU A 54 -3.73 -2.55 -6.46
C LEU A 54 -4.98 -2.63 -7.33
N ARG A 55 -5.04 -1.82 -8.40
CA ARG A 55 -6.15 -1.86 -9.36
C ARG A 55 -6.27 -3.22 -10.04
N LYS A 56 -5.15 -3.86 -10.36
CA LYS A 56 -5.15 -5.17 -11.01
C LYS A 56 -5.69 -6.24 -10.05
N GLU A 57 -5.24 -6.25 -8.80
CA GLU A 57 -5.70 -7.21 -7.77
C GLU A 57 -7.19 -7.06 -7.46
N LEU A 58 -7.73 -5.84 -7.56
CA LEU A 58 -9.13 -5.52 -7.26
C LEU A 58 -10.04 -5.42 -8.48
N SER A 59 -9.51 -5.72 -9.67
CA SER A 59 -10.25 -5.63 -10.92
C SER A 59 -11.45 -6.60 -10.88
N GLY A 60 -12.65 -6.09 -11.17
CA GLY A 60 -13.89 -6.88 -11.12
C GLY A 60 -14.53 -6.97 -9.73
N LEU A 61 -13.81 -6.60 -8.66
CA LEU A 61 -14.37 -6.51 -7.29
C LEU A 61 -14.89 -5.10 -7.00
N VAL A 62 -14.10 -4.07 -7.35
CA VAL A 62 -14.43 -2.67 -7.07
C VAL A 62 -13.99 -1.72 -8.18
N GLY A 63 -14.74 -0.63 -8.34
CA GLY A 63 -14.37 0.46 -9.24
C GLY A 63 -13.21 1.30 -8.71
N GLU A 64 -12.50 1.98 -9.63
CA GLU A 64 -11.33 2.81 -9.31
C GLU A 64 -11.64 3.92 -8.30
N ASP A 65 -12.82 4.53 -8.39
CA ASP A 65 -13.21 5.60 -7.47
C ASP A 65 -13.37 5.10 -6.03
N ARG A 66 -13.94 3.92 -5.84
CA ARG A 66 -14.05 3.30 -4.52
C ARG A 66 -12.66 2.98 -3.95
N LEU A 67 -11.76 2.40 -4.76
CA LEU A 67 -10.38 2.16 -4.33
C LEU A 67 -9.66 3.46 -3.93
N ARG A 68 -9.85 4.55 -4.69
CA ARG A 68 -9.28 5.85 -4.36
C ARG A 68 -9.77 6.37 -3.00
N LYS A 69 -11.08 6.32 -2.77
CA LYS A 69 -11.72 6.75 -1.51
C LYS A 69 -11.25 5.89 -0.34
N THR A 70 -11.18 4.57 -0.51
CA THR A 70 -10.67 3.65 0.51
C THR A 70 -9.21 3.93 0.85
N LEU A 71 -8.34 4.11 -0.15
CA LEU A 71 -6.94 4.44 0.12
C LEU A 71 -6.80 5.78 0.85
N LEU A 72 -7.59 6.80 0.49
CA LEU A 72 -7.62 8.06 1.22
C LEU A 72 -8.03 7.86 2.69
N LYS A 73 -9.11 7.12 2.96
CA LYS A 73 -9.54 6.77 4.33
C LYS A 73 -8.42 6.06 5.11
N LEU A 74 -7.77 5.07 4.51
CA LEU A 74 -6.67 4.32 5.13
C LEU A 74 -5.43 5.19 5.37
N ILE A 75 -5.14 6.12 4.45
CA ILE A 75 -4.06 7.10 4.61
C ILE A 75 -4.39 8.06 5.75
N ASP A 76 -5.62 8.54 5.84
CA ASP A 76 -6.06 9.43 6.91
C ASP A 76 -5.99 8.77 8.29
N LYS A 77 -6.32 7.47 8.37
CA LYS A 77 -6.16 6.62 9.56
C LYS A 77 -4.71 6.21 9.88
N ASP A 78 -3.72 6.61 9.07
CA ASP A 78 -2.31 6.20 9.18
C ASP A 78 -2.10 4.67 9.14
N LEU A 79 -2.98 3.93 8.47
CA LEU A 79 -2.82 2.48 8.24
C LEU A 79 -2.03 2.20 6.97
N VAL A 80 -2.26 3.03 5.94
CA VAL A 80 -1.52 3.00 4.66
C VAL A 80 -0.76 4.29 4.51
N VAL A 81 0.44 4.23 3.94
CA VAL A 81 1.23 5.42 3.64
C VAL A 81 1.75 5.40 2.21
N GLU A 82 1.71 6.58 1.60
CA GLU A 82 2.30 6.84 0.29
C GLU A 82 3.82 7.02 0.42
N MET A 83 4.56 6.13 -0.22
CA MET A 83 6.02 6.15 -0.29
C MET A 83 6.50 7.20 -1.29
N ILE A 84 7.78 7.56 -1.20
CA ILE A 84 8.37 8.63 -2.01
C ILE A 84 8.30 8.37 -3.54
N ASP A 85 8.16 7.12 -3.98
CA ASP A 85 7.99 6.75 -5.39
C ASP A 85 6.53 6.63 -5.86
N GLY A 86 5.57 6.92 -4.96
CA GLY A 86 4.13 6.84 -5.21
C GLY A 86 3.53 5.44 -5.04
N THR A 87 4.24 4.50 -4.40
CA THR A 87 3.68 3.23 -3.95
C THR A 87 2.95 3.39 -2.61
N PHE A 88 2.01 2.49 -2.33
CA PHE A 88 1.23 2.42 -1.09
C PHE A 88 1.74 1.23 -0.28
N GLY A 89 2.18 1.49 0.96
CA GLY A 89 2.60 0.45 1.90
C GLY A 89 1.88 0.58 3.23
N LEU A 90 2.00 -0.44 4.07
CA LEU A 90 1.61 -0.32 5.47
C LEU A 90 2.56 0.65 6.20
N LYS A 91 2.11 1.22 7.32
CA LYS A 91 2.88 2.19 8.10
C LYS A 91 4.19 1.63 8.67
N ASP A 92 4.22 0.35 9.03
CA ASP A 92 5.42 -0.33 9.55
C ASP A 92 6.49 -0.60 8.45
N MET A 93 6.05 -0.76 7.19
CA MET A 93 6.96 -0.95 6.04
C MET A 93 7.83 0.28 5.75
N GLU A 94 7.47 1.45 6.30
CA GLU A 94 8.19 2.69 6.08
C GLU A 94 9.65 2.65 6.48
N ALA A 95 10.00 1.93 7.54
CA ALA A 95 11.35 1.92 8.08
C ALA A 95 12.32 1.11 7.20
N THR A 96 11.80 0.05 6.56
CA THR A 96 12.57 -0.93 5.80
C THR A 96 12.45 -0.75 4.29
N TYR A 97 11.46 0.01 3.81
CA TYR A 97 11.17 0.20 2.40
C TYR A 97 12.37 0.72 1.56
N ILE A 98 12.76 0.02 0.50
CA ILE A 98 13.78 0.49 -0.43
C ILE A 98 13.09 0.85 -1.75
N PRO A 99 13.20 2.11 -2.24
CA PRO A 99 12.64 2.49 -3.52
C PRO A 99 13.16 1.65 -4.68
N ARG A 100 12.23 1.11 -5.48
CA ARG A 100 12.58 0.25 -6.62
C ARG A 100 12.83 1.05 -7.88
N LYS A 101 12.05 2.11 -8.11
CA LYS A 101 12.11 2.93 -9.32
C LYS A 101 12.36 4.39 -8.96
N ILE A 102 13.27 5.02 -9.68
CA ILE A 102 13.47 6.46 -9.62
C ILE A 102 12.31 7.14 -10.35
N LYS A 103 11.74 8.19 -9.74
CA LYS A 103 10.61 8.96 -10.28
C LYS A 103 10.97 10.43 -10.33
N LYS A 104 10.73 11.06 -11.48
CA LYS A 104 10.85 12.53 -11.62
C LYS A 104 9.71 13.29 -10.94
N ARG A 105 8.52 12.69 -10.90
CA ARG A 105 7.32 13.29 -10.31
C ARG A 105 6.43 12.20 -9.71
N VAL A 106 5.80 12.52 -8.59
CA VAL A 106 4.74 11.73 -7.96
C VAL A 106 3.50 12.61 -7.80
N ARG A 107 2.32 12.00 -7.94
CA ARG A 107 1.01 12.64 -7.72
C ARG A 107 0.34 11.92 -6.56
N PRO A 108 0.62 12.31 -5.30
CA PRO A 108 0.07 11.63 -4.15
C PRO A 108 -1.45 11.83 -4.04
N LEU A 109 -2.15 10.84 -3.50
CA LEU A 109 -3.56 10.93 -3.15
C LEU A 109 -3.80 11.93 -2.02
N SER A 110 -2.93 11.94 -1.00
CA SER A 110 -2.93 12.92 0.08
C SER A 110 -1.69 13.82 0.00
N PRO A 111 -1.74 14.92 -0.77
CA PRO A 111 -0.62 15.85 -0.92
C PRO A 111 -0.10 16.41 0.39
N LYS A 112 -0.99 16.65 1.37
CA LYS A 112 -0.63 17.17 2.68
C LYS A 112 0.25 16.17 3.45
N LYS A 113 -0.21 14.93 3.63
CA LYS A 113 0.56 13.90 4.34
C LYS A 113 1.85 13.55 3.59
N PHE A 114 1.80 13.47 2.27
CA PHE A 114 2.99 13.25 1.45
C PHE A 114 4.04 14.35 1.65
N ARG A 115 3.64 15.63 1.65
CA ARG A 115 4.55 16.77 1.85
C ARG A 115 5.14 16.77 3.26
N VAL A 116 4.31 16.58 4.29
CA VAL A 116 4.80 16.52 5.68
C VAL A 116 5.89 15.45 5.82
N LYS A 117 5.69 14.31 5.15
CA LYS A 117 6.59 13.18 5.27
C LYS A 117 7.86 13.30 4.42
N TRP A 118 7.71 13.57 3.13
CA TRP A 118 8.81 13.52 2.16
C TRP A 118 9.33 14.90 1.75
N GLY A 119 8.58 15.96 2.03
CA GLY A 119 8.94 17.35 1.70
C GLY A 119 10.34 17.73 2.16
N PRO A 120 10.68 17.57 3.46
CA PRO A 120 12.02 17.92 3.95
C PRO A 120 13.14 17.20 3.21
N LEU A 121 12.95 15.92 2.89
CA LEU A 121 13.95 15.14 2.15
C LEU A 121 14.05 15.58 0.68
N ILE A 122 12.91 15.85 0.03
CA ILE A 122 12.86 16.31 -1.36
C ILE A 122 13.50 17.69 -1.49
N GLU A 123 13.20 18.61 -0.58
CA GLU A 123 13.77 19.96 -0.53
C GLU A 123 15.28 19.91 -0.29
N ALA A 124 15.74 19.12 0.69
CA ALA A 124 17.17 18.97 0.98
C ALA A 124 17.97 18.36 -0.19
N ARG A 125 17.34 17.55 -1.04
CA ARG A 125 17.97 16.93 -2.22
C ARG A 125 17.67 17.66 -3.53
N GLY A 126 16.85 18.70 -3.50
CA GLY A 126 16.45 19.52 -4.65
C GLY A 126 15.45 18.86 -5.62
N SER A 127 15.27 17.53 -5.62
CA SER A 127 14.30 16.86 -6.48
C SER A 127 13.84 15.50 -5.93
N ILE A 128 12.67 15.04 -6.39
CA ILE A 128 12.14 13.71 -6.05
C ILE A 128 13.10 12.60 -6.52
N SER A 129 13.64 12.70 -7.73
CA SER A 129 14.59 11.71 -8.24
C SER A 129 15.82 11.58 -7.34
N ALA A 130 16.43 12.72 -6.96
CA ALA A 130 17.61 12.76 -6.11
C ALA A 130 17.29 12.24 -4.70
N ALA A 131 16.13 12.59 -4.15
CA ALA A 131 15.67 12.08 -2.86
C ALA A 131 15.45 10.56 -2.87
N ILE A 132 14.83 10.02 -3.93
CA ILE A 132 14.65 8.57 -4.10
C ILE A 132 16.01 7.87 -4.20
N GLN A 133 16.93 8.42 -4.99
CA GLN A 133 18.25 7.84 -5.17
C GLN A 133 19.02 7.81 -3.83
N TYR A 134 19.04 8.92 -3.11
CA TYR A 134 19.63 9.00 -1.78
C TYR A 134 19.00 7.99 -0.80
N LEU A 135 17.67 7.90 -0.75
CA LEU A 135 16.97 6.99 0.15
C LEU A 135 17.31 5.53 -0.16
N LYS A 136 17.39 5.19 -1.46
CA LYS A 136 17.77 3.86 -1.93
C LYS A 136 19.20 3.52 -1.51
N GLU A 137 20.16 4.42 -1.74
CA GLU A 137 21.57 4.21 -1.37
C GLU A 137 21.75 4.08 0.15
N ALA A 138 21.14 4.98 0.92
CA ALA A 138 21.23 4.99 2.38
C ALA A 138 20.68 3.70 3.01
N ARG A 139 19.53 3.21 2.53
CA ARG A 139 18.91 1.99 3.06
C ARG A 139 19.60 0.71 2.60
N SER A 140 20.05 0.66 1.35
CA SER A 140 20.87 -0.47 0.87
C SER A 140 22.17 -0.60 1.66
N LYS A 141 22.84 0.52 1.96
CA LYS A 141 24.06 0.51 2.79
C LYS A 141 23.78 0.04 4.22
N LYS A 142 22.64 0.42 4.81
CA LYS A 142 22.23 -0.04 6.15
C LYS A 142 21.94 -1.55 6.16
N LEU A 143 21.31 -2.06 5.11
CA LEU A 143 21.05 -3.50 4.96
C LEU A 143 22.37 -4.27 4.84
N SER A 144 23.30 -3.80 4.01
CA SER A 144 24.60 -4.44 3.86
C SER A 144 25.40 -4.42 5.16
N SER A 145 25.45 -3.30 5.90
CA SER A 145 26.17 -3.22 7.17
C SER A 145 25.58 -4.09 8.28
N THR A 146 24.30 -4.46 8.18
CA THR A 146 23.64 -5.35 9.15
C THR A 146 23.93 -6.83 8.84
N ALA A 147 24.24 -7.16 7.58
CA ALA A 147 24.51 -8.54 7.15
C ALA A 147 25.97 -8.99 7.36
N VAL A 148 26.90 -8.07 7.66
CA VAL A 148 28.32 -8.36 7.95
C VAL A 148 28.65 -8.49 9.44
N ASN A 149 27.67 -8.25 10.33
CA ASN A 149 27.78 -8.46 11.77
C ASN A 149 26.91 -9.63 12.20
#